data_AF-A0A6G0UD32-F1
#
_entry.id   AF-A0A6G0UD32-F1
#
_cell.length_a   1.000
_cell.length_b   1.000
_cell.length_c   1.000
_cell.angle_alpha   90.00
_cell.angle_beta   90.00
_cell.angle_gamma   90.00
#
_symmetry.space_group_name_H-M   'P 1'
#
loop_
_entity.id
_entity.type
_entity.pdbx_description
1 polymer ?
#
loop_
_entity_poly.entity_id
_entity_poly.type
_entity_poly.pdbx_seq_one_letter_code
_entity_poly.pdbx_strand_id
1 'polypeptide(L)'
;IPETYIPDAGGNIVPYCTWSRYFLAKNFVLGHAEAWKRYQKLNGTVQGGGQLGIALNGPWYFPNNTNDPKDQAASKRAFDFVWGIFAEPLFGSGDWPESVKSRIQELSKQELRNTSRLPVFTDEEKQALKGSAQFFGVNYYSSAMIADIEDKTQEERWKYGQEDYDSGTTGWAADSWRQINASNPWIYYTPSGLRLLLNHVNENYPNIPIMITENGCMDNDGEDLEDMTRVHYLRGHLMASSQAKNVDNVNVIGHTVWSLMDNFEWQDGYTTKFGIHRVDFNDPMRKRTQKRSAKEFTNWIAAGKVSGFSVNSRY
;
A
#
# COMPACT_ATOMS: atom_id res chain seq x y z
N ILE A 1 12.86 31.27 -19.89
CA ILE A 1 14.05 30.55 -19.38
C ILE A 1 13.83 29.08 -19.74
N PRO A 2 14.47 28.58 -20.83
CA PRO A 2 14.51 27.17 -21.14
C PRO A 2 15.64 26.52 -20.32
N GLU A 3 15.38 25.40 -19.65
CA GLU A 3 16.35 24.33 -19.36
C GLU A 3 15.75 23.33 -18.36
N THR A 4 15.56 22.12 -18.89
CA THR A 4 15.55 20.85 -18.20
C THR A 4 16.75 20.72 -17.25
N TYR A 5 16.51 20.73 -15.94
CA TYR A 5 17.49 20.31 -14.93
C TYR A 5 16.99 19.06 -14.19
N ILE A 6 17.70 17.95 -14.36
CA ILE A 6 17.69 16.78 -13.48
C ILE A 6 19.14 16.66 -12.95
N PRO A 7 19.42 16.79 -11.64
CA PRO A 7 20.74 16.51 -11.10
C PRO A 7 20.91 15.02 -10.78
N ASP A 8 22.07 14.44 -11.17
CA ASP A 8 22.49 13.08 -10.82
C ASP A 8 23.65 13.04 -9.80
N ALA A 9 23.83 11.81 -9.30
CA ALA A 9 24.87 11.09 -8.54
C ALA A 9 26.24 11.71 -8.12
N GLY A 10 26.49 13.02 -8.21
CA GLY A 10 27.83 13.62 -8.03
C GLY A 10 28.13 14.47 -6.77
N GLY A 11 27.23 14.57 -5.79
CA GLY A 11 27.65 14.95 -4.43
C GLY A 11 27.33 16.36 -3.89
N ASN A 12 26.33 17.05 -4.42
CA ASN A 12 25.59 18.07 -3.65
C ASN A 12 24.10 17.72 -3.64
N ILE A 13 23.59 17.35 -2.46
CA ILE A 13 22.20 16.98 -2.23
C ILE A 13 21.41 18.27 -2.01
N VAL A 14 20.59 18.68 -2.97
CA VAL A 14 19.49 19.62 -2.71
C VAL A 14 18.29 18.77 -2.26
N PRO A 15 17.63 19.05 -1.13
CA PRO A 15 16.48 18.28 -0.69
C PRO A 15 15.36 18.31 -1.74
N TYR A 16 15.04 17.14 -2.29
CA TYR A 16 13.82 16.79 -3.03
C TYR A 16 13.59 17.48 -4.39
N CYS A 17 13.88 16.78 -5.50
CA CYS A 17 13.21 17.05 -6.78
C CYS A 17 11.77 16.49 -6.72
N THR A 18 10.87 17.20 -6.02
CA THR A 18 9.49 16.77 -5.70
C THR A 18 8.60 16.61 -6.94
N TRP A 19 8.91 17.29 -8.04
CA TRP A 19 8.29 17.14 -9.36
C TRP A 19 8.38 15.71 -9.89
N SER A 20 9.52 15.05 -9.63
CA SER A 20 9.81 13.74 -10.18
C SER A 20 8.77 12.70 -9.76
N ARG A 21 8.14 12.86 -8.59
CA ARG A 21 7.09 11.93 -8.10
C ARG A 21 5.88 11.90 -9.02
N TYR A 22 5.31 13.05 -9.38
CA TYR A 22 4.08 13.07 -10.19
C TYR A 22 4.34 12.67 -11.65
N PHE A 23 5.53 13.01 -12.18
CA PHE A 23 5.96 12.51 -13.49
C PHE A 23 6.22 11.00 -13.47
N LEU A 24 6.84 10.47 -12.40
CA LEU A 24 7.02 9.04 -12.21
C LEU A 24 5.67 8.33 -12.15
N ALA A 25 4.74 8.83 -11.34
CA ALA A 25 3.38 8.27 -11.25
C ALA A 25 2.71 8.25 -12.63
N LYS A 26 2.78 9.36 -13.38
CA LYS A 26 2.24 9.45 -14.76
C LYS A 26 2.84 8.37 -15.67
N ASN A 27 4.17 8.30 -15.71
CA ASN A 27 4.87 7.33 -16.56
C ASN A 27 4.59 5.89 -16.14
N PHE A 28 4.43 5.62 -14.84
CA PHE A 28 4.14 4.30 -14.31
C PHE A 28 2.76 3.80 -14.76
N VAL A 29 1.72 4.63 -14.61
CA VAL A 29 0.37 4.24 -15.04
C VAL A 29 0.25 4.14 -16.57
N LEU A 30 0.94 5.02 -17.33
CA LEU A 30 0.97 4.91 -18.79
C LEU A 30 1.75 3.67 -19.26
N GLY A 31 2.86 3.35 -18.60
CA GLY A 31 3.60 2.11 -18.85
C GLY A 31 2.76 0.87 -18.57
N HIS A 32 1.98 0.88 -17.49
CA HIS A 32 1.01 -0.16 -17.18
C HIS A 32 -0.05 -0.29 -18.27
N ALA A 33 -0.66 0.82 -18.71
CA ALA A 33 -1.67 0.81 -19.77
C ALA A 33 -1.14 0.29 -21.11
N GLU A 34 0.10 0.60 -21.49
CA GLU A 34 0.72 0.03 -22.68
C GLU A 34 1.01 -1.47 -22.52
N ALA A 35 1.40 -1.94 -21.33
CA ALA A 35 1.51 -3.37 -21.05
C ALA A 35 0.16 -4.09 -21.16
N TRP A 36 -0.92 -3.48 -20.63
CA TRP A 36 -2.28 -3.97 -20.79
C TRP A 36 -2.70 -4.06 -22.26
N LYS A 37 -2.48 -3.00 -23.05
CA LYS A 37 -2.76 -2.99 -24.49
C LYS A 37 -1.98 -4.06 -25.25
N ARG A 38 -0.78 -4.43 -24.80
CA ARG A 38 0.00 -5.55 -25.36
C ARG A 38 -0.60 -6.88 -24.94
N TYR A 39 -0.96 -7.03 -23.67
CA TYR A 39 -1.65 -8.20 -23.16
C TYR A 39 -2.96 -8.47 -23.92
N GLN A 40 -3.79 -7.44 -24.18
CA GLN A 40 -5.03 -7.58 -24.96
C GLN A 40 -4.80 -8.11 -26.37
N LYS A 41 -3.72 -7.69 -27.05
CA LYS A 41 -3.34 -8.20 -28.38
C LYS A 41 -2.88 -9.66 -28.33
N LEU A 42 -2.38 -10.11 -27.19
CA LEU A 42 -1.96 -11.49 -26.92
C LEU A 42 -3.09 -12.37 -26.38
N ASN A 43 -4.21 -11.78 -25.94
CA ASN A 43 -5.32 -12.48 -25.27
C ASN A 43 -6.18 -13.27 -26.28
N GLY A 44 -5.54 -14.31 -26.83
CA GLY A 44 -5.97 -15.22 -27.89
C GLY A 44 -4.84 -16.16 -28.33
N THR A 45 -3.57 -15.78 -28.07
CA THR A 45 -2.37 -16.60 -28.25
C THR A 45 -1.71 -17.04 -26.93
N VAL A 46 -1.95 -16.33 -25.83
CA VAL A 46 -1.43 -16.67 -24.49
C VAL A 46 -2.55 -17.27 -23.63
N GLN A 47 -2.45 -18.59 -23.44
CA GLN A 47 -3.14 -19.49 -22.48
C GLN A 47 -4.38 -18.95 -21.72
N GLY A 48 -5.57 -19.32 -22.20
CA GLY A 48 -6.69 -19.67 -21.31
C GLY A 48 -7.45 -18.56 -20.59
N GLY A 49 -7.25 -17.28 -20.94
CA GLY A 49 -8.01 -16.17 -20.35
C GLY A 49 -7.48 -15.70 -18.99
N GLY A 50 -6.17 -15.50 -18.89
CA GLY A 50 -5.53 -14.90 -17.71
C GLY A 50 -6.03 -13.48 -17.41
N GLN A 51 -5.54 -12.92 -16.29
CA GLN A 51 -5.86 -11.56 -15.87
C GLN A 51 -4.59 -10.74 -15.62
N LEU A 52 -4.62 -9.46 -15.97
CA LEU A 52 -3.57 -8.49 -15.64
C LEU A 52 -4.12 -7.47 -14.64
N GLY A 53 -3.41 -7.29 -13.53
CA GLY A 53 -3.74 -6.29 -12.51
C GLY A 53 -2.50 -5.54 -12.05
N ILE A 54 -2.64 -4.73 -11.02
CA ILE A 54 -1.56 -3.95 -10.43
C ILE A 54 -1.57 -4.11 -8.91
N ALA A 55 -0.40 -4.33 -8.31
CA ALA A 55 -0.23 -4.34 -6.86
C ALA A 55 0.10 -2.92 -6.39
N LEU A 56 -0.76 -2.36 -5.55
CA LEU A 56 -0.58 -1.06 -4.92
C LEU A 56 -0.28 -1.27 -3.43
N ASN A 57 0.56 -0.40 -2.87
CA ASN A 57 0.98 -0.47 -1.48
C ASN A 57 0.54 0.77 -0.70
N GLY A 58 0.17 0.57 0.55
CA GLY A 58 -0.13 1.67 1.46
C GLY A 58 -0.79 1.20 2.75
N PRO A 59 -0.98 2.11 3.71
CA PRO A 59 -1.78 1.83 4.89
C PRO A 59 -3.27 2.07 4.62
N TRP A 60 -4.12 1.63 5.55
CA TRP A 60 -5.44 2.23 5.72
C TRP A 60 -5.32 3.48 6.59
N TYR A 61 -6.05 4.52 6.22
CA TYR A 61 -6.05 5.79 6.94
C TYR A 61 -7.32 5.90 7.79
N PHE A 62 -7.15 5.96 9.10
CA PHE A 62 -8.22 6.25 10.04
C PHE A 62 -8.27 7.75 10.30
N PRO A 63 -9.43 8.42 10.23
CA PRO A 63 -9.53 9.80 10.71
C PRO A 63 -9.26 9.85 12.21
N ASN A 64 -8.44 10.80 12.65
CA ASN A 64 -8.11 11.00 14.06
C ASN A 64 -9.37 11.23 14.90
N ASN A 65 -10.29 12.07 14.42
CA ASN A 65 -11.63 12.21 14.97
C ASN A 65 -12.70 11.86 13.93
N THR A 66 -13.41 10.75 14.11
CA THR A 66 -14.50 10.32 13.21
C THR A 66 -15.69 11.28 13.20
N ASN A 67 -15.81 12.19 14.17
CA ASN A 67 -16.87 13.19 14.22
C ASN A 67 -16.43 14.56 13.67
N ASP A 68 -15.16 14.73 13.31
CA ASP A 68 -14.66 15.96 12.70
C ASP A 68 -14.63 15.83 11.17
N PRO A 69 -15.43 16.62 10.42
CA PRO A 69 -15.42 16.59 8.97
C PRO A 69 -14.04 16.89 8.35
N LYS A 70 -13.18 17.66 9.04
CA LYS A 70 -11.82 17.95 8.55
C LYS A 70 -10.95 16.70 8.56
N ASP A 71 -10.95 15.96 9.66
CA ASP A 71 -10.19 14.70 9.77
C ASP A 71 -10.73 13.62 8.82
N GLN A 72 -12.06 13.56 8.60
CA GLN A 72 -12.64 12.69 7.59
C GLN A 72 -12.15 13.05 6.17
N ALA A 73 -12.15 14.35 5.83
CA ALA A 73 -11.66 14.82 4.54
C ALA A 73 -10.15 14.58 4.38
N ALA A 74 -9.37 14.79 5.45
CA ALA A 74 -7.94 14.50 5.48
C ALA A 74 -7.67 13.02 5.26
N SER A 75 -8.41 12.13 5.91
CA SER A 75 -8.31 10.67 5.71
C SER A 75 -8.55 10.28 4.25
N LYS A 76 -9.55 10.87 3.59
CA LYS A 76 -9.80 10.63 2.16
C LYS A 76 -8.67 11.20 1.30
N ARG A 77 -8.16 12.40 1.59
CA ARG A 77 -7.04 12.98 0.85
C ARG A 77 -5.78 12.13 0.98
N ALA A 78 -5.44 11.66 2.19
CA ALA A 78 -4.30 10.76 2.39
C ALA A 78 -4.44 9.49 1.53
N PHE A 79 -5.63 8.89 1.48
CA PHE A 79 -5.91 7.77 0.58
C PHE A 79 -5.69 8.14 -0.89
N ASP A 80 -6.26 9.26 -1.35
CA ASP A 80 -6.16 9.69 -2.74
C ASP A 80 -4.69 9.95 -3.16
N PHE A 81 -3.86 10.47 -2.26
CA PHE A 81 -2.44 10.80 -2.51
C PHE A 81 -1.48 9.59 -2.54
N VAL A 82 -1.90 8.45 -1.99
CA VAL A 82 -1.10 7.21 -1.93
C VAL A 82 -1.68 6.14 -2.83
N TRP A 83 -2.94 5.78 -2.61
CA TRP A 83 -3.65 4.78 -3.40
C TRP A 83 -4.27 5.38 -4.66
N GLY A 84 -4.99 6.49 -4.49
CA GLY A 84 -5.82 7.08 -5.56
C GLY A 84 -5.02 7.54 -6.77
N ILE A 85 -3.80 8.05 -6.59
CA ILE A 85 -2.93 8.47 -7.70
C ILE A 85 -2.62 7.33 -8.67
N PHE A 86 -2.69 6.06 -8.25
CA PHE A 86 -2.54 4.92 -9.15
C PHE A 86 -3.89 4.24 -9.45
N ALA A 87 -4.78 4.17 -8.46
CA ALA A 87 -6.05 3.47 -8.59
C ALA A 87 -7.05 4.21 -9.50
N GLU A 88 -7.21 5.52 -9.33
CA GLU A 88 -8.22 6.30 -10.03
C GLU A 88 -8.00 6.36 -11.56
N PRO A 89 -6.75 6.52 -12.06
CA PRO A 89 -6.50 6.40 -13.49
C PRO A 89 -6.84 5.02 -14.07
N LEU A 90 -6.60 3.95 -13.33
CA LEU A 90 -6.69 2.58 -13.86
C LEU A 90 -8.09 1.97 -13.71
N PHE A 91 -8.77 2.22 -12.59
CA PHE A 91 -10.05 1.60 -12.24
C PHE A 91 -11.24 2.57 -12.28
N GLY A 92 -11.00 3.88 -12.21
CA GLY A 92 -12.03 4.91 -12.11
C GLY A 92 -12.19 5.72 -13.39
N SER A 93 -11.92 7.02 -13.27
CA SER A 93 -12.17 8.02 -14.32
C SER A 93 -11.21 7.97 -15.51
N GLY A 94 -10.03 7.39 -15.38
CA GLY A 94 -8.95 7.52 -16.37
C GLY A 94 -8.05 8.74 -16.15
N ASP A 95 -8.31 9.54 -15.09
CA ASP A 95 -7.58 10.76 -14.76
C ASP A 95 -7.15 10.70 -13.28
N TRP A 96 -6.43 11.72 -12.81
CA TRP A 96 -6.10 11.83 -11.38
C TRP A 96 -7.34 12.08 -10.52
N PRO A 97 -7.32 11.70 -9.22
CA PRO A 97 -8.36 12.10 -8.28
C PRO A 97 -8.53 13.63 -8.23
N GLU A 98 -9.77 14.12 -8.21
CA GLU A 98 -10.05 15.57 -8.17
C GLU A 98 -9.40 16.25 -6.95
N SER A 99 -9.40 15.60 -5.80
CA SER A 99 -8.74 16.08 -4.58
C SER A 99 -7.25 16.38 -4.79
N VAL A 100 -6.54 15.50 -5.51
CA VAL A 100 -5.12 15.65 -5.85
C VAL A 100 -4.95 16.78 -6.87
N LYS A 101 -5.79 16.83 -7.91
CA LYS A 101 -5.74 17.89 -8.94
C LYS A 101 -5.92 19.28 -8.35
N SER A 102 -7.01 19.49 -7.61
CA SER A 102 -7.31 20.80 -7.02
C SER A 102 -6.21 21.24 -6.06
N ARG A 103 -5.76 20.33 -5.20
CA ARG A 103 -4.77 20.64 -4.17
C ARG A 103 -3.40 20.96 -4.75
N ILE A 104 -2.88 20.15 -5.66
CA ILE A 104 -1.57 20.41 -6.27
C ILE A 104 -1.60 21.66 -7.15
N GLN A 105 -2.73 21.94 -7.81
CA GLN A 105 -2.90 23.18 -8.54
C GLN A 105 -2.86 24.42 -7.63
N GLU A 106 -3.47 24.34 -6.45
CA GLU A 106 -3.43 25.41 -5.46
C GLU A 106 -2.00 25.62 -4.91
N LEU A 107 -1.35 24.55 -4.45
CA LEU A 107 0.00 24.63 -3.90
C LEU A 107 1.00 25.14 -4.95
N SER A 108 0.88 24.71 -6.21
CA SER A 108 1.72 25.22 -7.30
C SER A 108 1.57 26.73 -7.51
N LYS A 109 0.36 27.29 -7.32
CA LYS A 109 0.14 28.75 -7.38
C LYS A 109 0.77 29.46 -6.19
N GLN A 110 0.66 28.89 -4.98
CA GLN A 110 1.31 29.43 -3.77
C GLN A 110 2.84 29.41 -3.89
N GLU A 111 3.39 28.43 -4.61
CA GLU A 111 4.80 28.33 -5.01
C GLU A 111 5.18 29.25 -6.18
N LEU A 112 4.27 30.14 -6.61
CA LEU A 112 4.46 31.11 -7.70
C LEU A 112 4.84 30.48 -9.04
N ARG A 113 4.28 29.30 -9.35
CA ARG A 113 4.59 28.57 -10.57
C ARG A 113 3.65 28.91 -11.71
N ASN A 114 4.22 28.87 -12.91
CA ASN A 114 3.47 29.02 -14.15
C ASN A 114 2.66 27.76 -14.51
N THR A 115 3.05 26.59 -13.99
CA THR A 115 2.40 25.30 -14.26
C THR A 115 2.25 24.47 -12.99
N SER A 116 1.20 23.64 -12.95
CA SER A 116 0.98 22.66 -11.88
C SER A 116 2.12 21.65 -11.80
N ARG A 117 2.44 21.15 -10.59
CA ARG A 117 3.37 20.02 -10.43
C ARG A 117 2.81 18.70 -10.93
N LEU A 118 1.48 18.57 -10.93
CA LEU A 118 0.79 17.40 -11.40
C LEU A 118 0.65 17.47 -12.93
N PRO A 119 1.32 16.59 -13.70
CA PRO A 119 1.22 16.60 -15.15
C PRO A 119 -0.19 16.18 -15.58
N VAL A 120 -0.73 16.83 -16.60
CA VAL A 120 -2.08 16.55 -17.10
C VAL A 120 -2.06 15.40 -18.10
N PHE A 121 -3.06 14.52 -18.06
CA PHE A 121 -3.27 13.51 -19.10
C PHE A 121 -3.97 14.10 -20.32
N THR A 122 -3.55 13.73 -21.53
CA THR A 122 -4.34 14.00 -22.75
C THR A 122 -5.59 13.12 -22.79
N ASP A 123 -6.56 13.45 -23.64
CA ASP A 123 -7.78 12.66 -23.74
C ASP A 123 -7.50 11.22 -24.22
N GLU A 124 -6.51 11.03 -25.09
CA GLU A 124 -6.06 9.71 -25.54
C GLU A 124 -5.42 8.92 -24.39
N GLU A 125 -4.62 9.57 -23.55
CA GLU A 125 -4.01 8.95 -22.36
C GLU A 125 -5.10 8.51 -21.37
N LYS A 126 -6.09 9.37 -21.09
CA LYS A 126 -7.21 9.04 -20.18
C LYS A 126 -7.99 7.83 -20.67
N GLN A 127 -8.28 7.78 -21.97
CA GLN A 127 -8.97 6.63 -22.58
C GLN A 127 -8.14 5.35 -22.52
N ALA A 128 -6.81 5.44 -22.67
CA ALA A 128 -5.92 4.28 -22.59
C ALA A 128 -5.79 3.72 -21.16
N LEU A 129 -5.86 4.59 -20.15
CA LEU A 129 -5.72 4.22 -18.74
C LEU A 129 -6.98 3.54 -18.18
N LYS A 130 -8.15 4.07 -18.51
CA LYS A 130 -9.43 3.62 -17.94
C LYS A 130 -9.69 2.14 -18.22
N GLY A 131 -9.80 1.34 -17.16
CA GLY A 131 -10.06 -0.10 -17.24
C GLY A 131 -8.86 -0.92 -17.72
N SER A 132 -7.63 -0.40 -17.57
CA SER A 132 -6.41 -1.10 -17.99
C SER A 132 -5.86 -2.11 -16.97
N ALA A 133 -6.62 -2.37 -15.89
CA ALA A 133 -6.35 -3.41 -14.91
C ALA A 133 -7.64 -4.20 -14.60
N GLN A 134 -7.53 -5.52 -14.51
CA GLN A 134 -8.64 -6.46 -14.31
C GLN A 134 -8.83 -6.92 -12.86
N PHE A 135 -7.84 -6.69 -12.00
CA PHE A 135 -7.97 -6.89 -10.55
C PHE A 135 -7.12 -5.86 -9.80
N PHE A 136 -7.55 -5.55 -8.58
CA PHE A 136 -6.86 -4.65 -7.68
C PHE A 136 -5.97 -5.46 -6.74
N GLY A 137 -4.64 -5.33 -6.88
CA GLY A 137 -3.67 -5.92 -5.97
C GLY A 137 -3.42 -5.03 -4.76
N VAL A 138 -3.48 -5.59 -3.56
CA VAL A 138 -3.30 -4.89 -2.28
C VAL A 138 -2.08 -5.44 -1.56
N ASN A 139 -1.07 -4.58 -1.37
CA ASN A 139 0.04 -4.80 -0.44
C ASN A 139 -0.26 -4.03 0.84
N TYR A 140 -0.69 -4.74 1.89
CA TYR A 140 -1.12 -4.15 3.16
C TYR A 140 -0.33 -4.72 4.34
N TYR A 141 0.17 -3.81 5.18
CA TYR A 141 0.98 -4.17 6.34
C TYR A 141 0.50 -3.52 7.65
N SER A 142 0.01 -2.28 7.60
CA SER A 142 -0.36 -1.50 8.79
C SER A 142 -1.40 -0.44 8.44
N SER A 143 -1.83 0.33 9.43
CA SER A 143 -2.68 1.52 9.28
C SER A 143 -1.97 2.77 9.80
N ALA A 144 -2.57 3.93 9.57
CA ALA A 144 -2.19 5.21 10.17
C ALA A 144 -3.44 5.97 10.63
N MET A 145 -3.36 6.64 11.77
CA MET A 145 -4.28 7.73 12.14
C MET A 145 -3.90 8.95 11.33
N ILE A 146 -4.89 9.73 10.88
CA ILE A 146 -4.70 10.93 10.06
C ILE A 146 -5.46 12.10 10.65
N ALA A 147 -4.77 13.23 10.82
CA ALA A 147 -5.39 14.51 11.11
C ALA A 147 -5.20 15.52 9.97
N ASP A 148 -6.15 16.42 9.86
CA ASP A 148 -6.03 17.63 9.04
C ASP A 148 -5.01 18.59 9.66
N ILE A 149 -4.14 19.18 8.83
CA ILE A 149 -3.15 20.17 9.27
C ILE A 149 -3.19 21.44 8.41
N GLU A 150 -4.33 21.74 7.79
CA GLU A 150 -4.46 22.91 6.91
C GLU A 150 -4.34 24.23 7.66
N ASP A 151 -4.67 24.25 8.94
CA ASP A 151 -4.54 25.42 9.82
C ASP A 151 -3.09 25.74 10.21
N LYS A 152 -2.16 24.78 10.06
CA LYS A 152 -0.73 25.00 10.29
C LYS A 152 -0.13 25.91 9.22
N THR A 153 0.95 26.60 9.56
CA THR A 153 1.75 27.35 8.60
C THR A 153 2.44 26.43 7.58
N GLN A 154 2.86 26.98 6.44
CA GLN A 154 3.64 26.24 5.44
C GLN A 154 4.92 25.62 6.04
N GLU A 155 5.63 26.38 6.88
CA GLU A 155 6.84 25.91 7.56
C GLU A 155 6.55 24.74 8.50
N GLU A 156 5.44 24.78 9.23
CA GLU A 156 5.03 23.69 10.12
C GLU A 156 4.64 22.43 9.34
N ARG A 157 3.92 22.57 8.22
CA ARG A 157 3.57 21.41 7.38
C ARG A 157 4.79 20.76 6.75
N TRP A 158 5.79 21.54 6.34
CA TRP A 158 7.01 21.02 5.70
C TRP A 158 7.79 20.05 6.60
N LYS A 159 7.63 20.14 7.92
CA LYS A 159 8.28 19.25 8.90
C LYS A 159 7.81 17.80 8.82
N TYR A 160 6.64 17.54 8.23
CA TYR A 160 6.07 16.20 8.06
C TYR A 160 6.49 15.52 6.76
N GLY A 161 7.21 16.23 5.89
CA GLY A 161 7.65 15.72 4.59
C GLY A 161 6.70 16.10 3.46
N GLN A 162 7.15 15.84 2.23
CA GLN A 162 6.49 16.33 1.01
C GLN A 162 5.10 15.74 0.81
N GLU A 163 4.91 14.45 1.09
CA GLU A 163 3.62 13.77 0.90
C GLU A 163 2.55 14.40 1.80
N ASP A 164 2.84 14.46 3.10
CA ASP A 164 1.99 15.06 4.13
C ASP A 164 1.72 16.55 3.90
N TYR A 165 2.73 17.28 3.44
CA TYR A 165 2.58 18.67 2.99
C TYR A 165 1.57 18.76 1.82
N ASP A 166 1.77 17.93 0.81
CA ASP A 166 0.98 17.92 -0.41
C ASP A 166 -0.44 17.41 -0.24
N SER A 167 -0.70 16.53 0.71
CA SER A 167 -2.02 16.03 1.07
C SER A 167 -2.71 16.90 2.13
N GLY A 168 -1.93 17.69 2.88
CA GLY A 168 -2.45 18.52 3.98
C GLY A 168 -2.81 17.68 5.18
N THR A 169 -2.01 16.66 5.45
CA THR A 169 -2.28 15.66 6.48
C THR A 169 -1.05 15.39 7.31
N THR A 170 -1.23 14.82 8.49
CA THR A 170 -0.14 14.17 9.23
C THR A 170 -0.60 12.81 9.72
N GLY A 171 0.32 11.84 9.75
CA GLY A 171 0.04 10.46 10.13
C GLY A 171 0.86 9.92 11.30
N TRP A 172 0.24 9.07 12.11
CA TRP A 172 0.91 8.35 13.21
C TRP A 172 0.20 7.02 13.52
N ALA A 173 0.84 6.15 14.31
CA ALA A 173 0.21 4.94 14.82
C ALA A 173 -0.60 5.25 16.09
N ALA A 174 -1.80 4.71 16.23
CA ALA A 174 -2.58 4.91 17.45
C ALA A 174 -1.92 4.19 18.65
N ASP A 175 -1.94 4.82 19.83
CA ASP A 175 -1.39 4.25 21.08
C ASP A 175 -1.99 2.88 21.43
N SER A 176 -3.23 2.64 21.01
CA SER A 176 -3.93 1.37 21.24
C SER A 176 -3.47 0.22 20.33
N TRP A 177 -2.71 0.52 19.27
CA TRP A 177 -2.27 -0.49 18.33
C TRP A 177 -1.01 -1.18 18.84
N ARG A 178 -1.01 -2.52 18.76
CA ARG A 178 0.16 -3.30 19.14
C ARG A 178 1.23 -3.21 18.06
N GLN A 179 2.37 -2.63 18.40
CA GLN A 179 3.57 -2.65 17.59
C GLN A 179 4.13 -4.08 17.46
N ILE A 180 4.60 -4.46 16.27
CA ILE A 180 5.10 -5.83 16.02
C ILE A 180 6.52 -6.04 16.51
N ASN A 181 7.43 -5.11 16.21
CA ASN A 181 8.84 -5.20 16.61
C ASN A 181 9.27 -3.85 17.20
N ALA A 182 9.86 -3.86 18.40
CA ALA A 182 10.27 -2.65 19.12
C ALA A 182 11.41 -1.90 18.40
N SER A 183 12.32 -2.63 17.78
CA SER A 183 13.50 -2.12 17.06
C SER A 183 13.17 -1.65 15.65
N ASN A 184 12.01 -2.04 15.10
CA ASN A 184 11.55 -1.64 13.77
C ASN A 184 10.05 -1.23 13.79
N PRO A 185 9.74 0.05 14.10
CA PRO A 185 8.41 0.48 14.54
C PRO A 185 7.40 0.81 13.43
N TRP A 186 7.57 0.34 12.19
CA TRP A 186 6.65 0.72 11.10
C TRP A 186 5.42 -0.20 10.92
N ILE A 187 5.42 -1.42 11.50
CA ILE A 187 4.27 -2.33 11.44
C ILE A 187 3.54 -2.40 12.79
N TYR A 188 2.23 -2.17 12.74
CA TYR A 188 1.30 -2.36 13.85
C TYR A 188 0.19 -3.36 13.49
N TYR A 189 -0.25 -4.13 14.48
CA TYR A 189 -1.32 -5.10 14.31
C TYR A 189 -2.68 -4.41 14.13
N THR A 190 -3.11 -4.29 12.86
CA THR A 190 -4.30 -3.52 12.46
C THR A 190 -5.18 -4.28 11.45
N PRO A 191 -5.68 -5.48 11.79
CA PRO A 191 -6.51 -6.25 10.85
C PRO A 191 -7.83 -5.55 10.48
N SER A 192 -8.38 -4.72 11.37
CA SER A 192 -9.54 -3.89 11.07
C SER A 192 -9.29 -2.91 9.92
N GLY A 193 -8.07 -2.36 9.82
CA GLY A 193 -7.67 -1.48 8.73
C GLY A 193 -7.68 -2.20 7.38
N LEU A 194 -7.22 -3.46 7.32
CA LEU A 194 -7.32 -4.26 6.10
C LEU A 194 -8.78 -4.44 5.67
N ARG A 195 -9.68 -4.81 6.60
CA ARG A 195 -11.10 -4.99 6.27
C ARG A 195 -11.73 -3.69 5.75
N LEU A 196 -11.41 -2.55 6.36
CA LEU A 196 -11.90 -1.24 5.93
C LEU A 196 -11.34 -0.85 4.56
N LEU A 197 -10.05 -1.07 4.31
CA LEU A 197 -9.43 -0.85 3.00
C LEU A 197 -10.11 -1.67 1.90
N LEU A 198 -10.36 -2.95 2.14
CA LEU A 198 -11.02 -3.83 1.17
C LEU A 198 -12.45 -3.35 0.85
N ASN A 199 -13.21 -2.92 1.87
CA ASN A 199 -14.53 -2.33 1.67
C ASN A 199 -14.44 -1.02 0.88
N HIS A 200 -13.52 -0.13 1.24
CA HIS A 200 -13.33 1.14 0.56
C HIS A 200 -12.97 0.96 -0.93
N VAL A 201 -12.07 0.04 -1.25
CA VAL A 201 -11.73 -0.29 -2.64
C VAL A 201 -12.97 -0.80 -3.38
N ASN A 202 -13.76 -1.69 -2.77
CA ASN A 202 -14.98 -2.24 -3.38
C ASN A 202 -16.07 -1.19 -3.60
N GLU A 203 -16.21 -0.21 -2.69
CA GLU A 203 -17.16 0.89 -2.80
C GLU A 203 -16.78 1.88 -3.92
N ASN A 204 -15.49 2.21 -4.05
CA ASN A 204 -15.02 3.17 -5.05
C ASN A 204 -14.79 2.56 -6.43
N TYR A 205 -14.45 1.27 -6.49
CA TYR A 205 -14.16 0.52 -7.72
C TYR A 205 -15.01 -0.76 -7.79
N PRO A 206 -16.33 -0.62 -7.98
CA PRO A 206 -17.26 -1.75 -7.89
C PRO A 206 -17.01 -2.78 -8.99
N ASN A 207 -17.20 -4.06 -8.65
CA ASN A 207 -17.02 -5.22 -9.53
C ASN A 207 -15.56 -5.54 -9.91
N ILE A 208 -14.57 -4.84 -9.36
CA ILE A 208 -13.16 -5.19 -9.53
C ILE A 208 -12.78 -6.27 -8.49
N PRO A 209 -12.29 -7.46 -8.91
CA PRO A 209 -11.74 -8.44 -7.98
C PRO A 209 -10.54 -7.87 -7.20
N ILE A 210 -10.46 -8.19 -5.90
CA ILE A 210 -9.37 -7.74 -5.04
C ILE A 210 -8.50 -8.91 -4.63
N MET A 211 -7.20 -8.80 -4.86
CA MET A 211 -6.21 -9.79 -4.42
C MET A 211 -5.27 -9.12 -3.41
N ILE A 212 -5.18 -9.65 -2.19
CA ILE A 212 -4.12 -9.25 -1.27
C ILE A 212 -2.83 -9.87 -1.80
N THR A 213 -2.00 -9.08 -2.46
CA THR A 213 -0.75 -9.49 -3.13
C THR A 213 0.43 -9.53 -2.18
N GLU A 214 0.39 -8.78 -1.08
CA GLU A 214 1.31 -8.92 0.04
C GLU A 214 0.63 -8.60 1.38
N ASN A 215 0.88 -9.45 2.37
CA ASN A 215 0.58 -9.17 3.77
C ASN A 215 1.45 -10.04 4.66
N GLY A 216 2.05 -9.45 5.69
CA GLY A 216 2.92 -10.17 6.63
C GLY A 216 3.56 -9.23 7.63
N CYS A 217 4.46 -9.75 8.46
CA CYS A 217 5.19 -8.93 9.43
C CYS A 217 6.59 -9.48 9.69
N MET A 218 7.48 -8.60 10.15
CA MET A 218 8.82 -9.01 10.57
C MET A 218 8.80 -9.88 11.83
N ASP A 219 9.91 -10.56 12.10
CA ASP A 219 10.13 -11.28 13.36
C ASP A 219 10.02 -10.29 14.53
N ASN A 220 9.50 -10.76 15.65
CA ASN A 220 9.63 -10.07 16.94
C ASN A 220 10.86 -10.62 17.68
N ASP A 221 11.56 -9.74 18.39
CA ASP A 221 12.84 -10.06 19.02
C ASP A 221 12.66 -11.21 20.03
N GLY A 222 13.45 -12.29 19.85
CA GLY A 222 13.46 -13.46 20.75
C GLY A 222 12.56 -14.63 20.36
N GLU A 223 11.72 -14.54 19.31
CA GLU A 223 10.83 -15.65 18.92
C GLU A 223 11.48 -16.68 17.97
N ASP A 224 12.34 -16.23 17.05
CA ASP A 224 13.04 -17.04 16.03
C ASP A 224 12.13 -18.05 15.30
N LEU A 225 12.26 -19.36 15.58
CA LEU A 225 11.46 -20.40 14.92
C LEU A 225 10.04 -20.54 15.49
N GLU A 226 9.78 -20.07 16.72
CA GLU A 226 8.47 -20.11 17.37
C GLU A 226 7.81 -18.70 17.31
N ASP A 227 7.78 -18.13 16.10
CA ASP A 227 7.31 -16.79 15.71
C ASP A 227 5.80 -16.55 15.94
N MET A 228 5.37 -16.63 17.19
CA MET A 228 3.97 -16.51 17.60
C MET A 228 3.38 -15.13 17.35
N THR A 229 4.17 -14.05 17.37
CA THR A 229 3.69 -12.72 16.98
C THR A 229 3.30 -12.71 15.51
N ARG A 230 4.07 -13.36 14.63
CA ARG A 230 3.70 -13.52 13.21
C ARG A 230 2.46 -14.38 13.04
N VAL A 231 2.35 -15.48 13.79
CA VAL A 231 1.12 -16.31 13.79
C VAL A 231 -0.09 -15.46 14.12
N HIS A 232 -0.02 -14.64 15.18
CA HIS A 232 -1.13 -13.76 15.57
C HIS A 232 -1.44 -12.71 14.50
N TYR A 233 -0.41 -12.08 13.94
CA TYR A 233 -0.54 -11.10 12.87
C TYR A 233 -1.26 -11.68 11.65
N LEU A 234 -0.75 -12.77 11.08
CA LEU A 234 -1.30 -13.38 9.87
C LEU A 234 -2.74 -13.85 10.10
N ARG A 235 -2.99 -14.43 11.27
CA ARG A 235 -4.32 -14.91 11.67
C ARG A 235 -5.36 -13.80 11.68
N GLY A 236 -5.05 -12.67 12.31
CA GLY A 236 -5.95 -11.52 12.36
C GLY A 236 -6.28 -10.97 10.97
N HIS A 237 -5.26 -10.82 10.11
CA HIS A 237 -5.45 -10.26 8.77
C HIS A 237 -6.16 -11.23 7.83
N LEU A 238 -5.90 -12.54 7.91
CA LEU A 238 -6.68 -13.54 7.17
C LEU A 238 -8.15 -13.57 7.62
N MET A 239 -8.41 -13.41 8.92
CA MET A 239 -9.78 -13.28 9.43
C MET A 239 -10.46 -12.02 8.90
N ALA A 240 -9.76 -10.88 8.84
CA ALA A 240 -10.27 -9.65 8.26
C ALA A 240 -10.59 -9.80 6.76
N SER A 241 -9.71 -10.40 5.96
CA SER A 241 -9.96 -10.72 4.55
C SER A 241 -11.17 -11.64 4.38
N SER A 242 -11.29 -12.65 5.23
CA SER A 242 -12.43 -13.58 5.23
C SER A 242 -13.74 -12.89 5.60
N GLN A 243 -13.74 -11.97 6.57
CA GLN A 243 -14.91 -11.18 6.94
C GLN A 243 -15.33 -10.22 5.82
N ALA A 244 -14.38 -9.52 5.20
CA ALA A 244 -14.66 -8.67 4.03
C ALA A 244 -15.37 -9.48 2.93
N LYS A 245 -14.87 -10.68 2.65
CA LYS A 245 -15.47 -11.58 1.65
C LYS A 245 -16.85 -12.10 2.03
N ASN A 246 -16.96 -12.71 3.22
CA ASN A 246 -18.10 -13.55 3.57
C ASN A 246 -19.21 -12.80 4.32
N VAL A 247 -18.90 -11.63 4.90
CA VAL A 247 -19.86 -10.81 5.66
C VAL A 247 -20.18 -9.53 4.90
N ASP A 248 -19.16 -8.86 4.35
CA ASP A 248 -19.34 -7.57 3.67
C ASP A 248 -19.57 -7.71 2.15
N ASN A 249 -19.50 -8.93 1.62
CA ASN A 249 -19.66 -9.26 0.20
C ASN A 249 -18.63 -8.58 -0.73
N VAL A 250 -17.42 -8.31 -0.23
CA VAL A 250 -16.31 -7.82 -1.03
C VAL A 250 -15.75 -8.94 -1.90
N ASN A 251 -15.46 -8.67 -3.18
CA ASN A 251 -14.92 -9.66 -4.12
C ASN A 251 -13.42 -9.97 -3.91
N VAL A 252 -13.08 -10.52 -2.74
CA VAL A 252 -11.71 -10.96 -2.43
C VAL A 252 -11.43 -12.31 -3.08
N ILE A 253 -10.43 -12.36 -3.96
CA ILE A 253 -10.08 -13.54 -4.76
C ILE A 253 -8.82 -14.29 -4.28
N GLY A 254 -8.00 -13.68 -3.44
CA GLY A 254 -6.79 -14.32 -2.93
C GLY A 254 -6.06 -13.52 -1.85
N HIS A 255 -5.17 -14.20 -1.12
CA HIS A 255 -4.31 -13.63 -0.09
C HIS A 255 -2.95 -14.31 -0.11
N THR A 256 -1.89 -13.56 -0.38
CA THR A 256 -0.51 -14.04 -0.41
C THR A 256 0.28 -13.49 0.77
N VAL A 257 1.00 -14.38 1.45
CA VAL A 257 1.85 -14.03 2.58
C VAL A 257 3.18 -13.45 2.10
N TRP A 258 3.55 -12.29 2.63
CA TRP A 258 4.92 -11.79 2.56
C TRP A 258 5.69 -12.24 3.83
N SER A 259 6.59 -13.20 3.75
CA SER A 259 7.06 -13.88 2.55
C SER A 259 7.21 -15.38 2.76
N LEU A 260 7.37 -16.12 1.64
CA LEU A 260 7.62 -17.55 1.69
C LEU A 260 8.85 -17.89 2.56
N MET A 261 9.91 -17.09 2.45
CA MET A 261 11.17 -17.29 3.17
C MET A 261 11.87 -15.96 3.41
N ASP A 262 12.73 -15.89 4.42
CA ASP A 262 13.54 -14.71 4.67
C ASP A 262 14.32 -14.33 3.42
N ASN A 263 14.41 -13.04 3.14
CA ASN A 263 15.02 -12.52 1.91
C ASN A 263 15.85 -11.26 2.21
N PHE A 264 16.29 -10.56 1.16
CA PHE A 264 16.95 -9.26 1.28
C PHE A 264 15.89 -8.16 1.33
N GLU A 265 15.66 -7.61 2.52
CA GLU A 265 14.67 -6.58 2.83
C GLU A 265 15.24 -5.18 2.55
N TRP A 266 15.55 -4.91 1.28
CA TRP A 266 15.89 -3.56 0.80
C TRP A 266 16.99 -2.86 1.62
N GLN A 267 16.67 -1.75 2.29
CA GLN A 267 17.61 -0.97 3.09
C GLN A 267 18.03 -1.67 4.39
N ASP A 268 17.20 -2.59 4.89
CA ASP A 268 17.51 -3.41 6.08
C ASP A 268 18.41 -4.60 5.73
N GLY A 269 18.60 -4.88 4.43
CA GLY A 269 19.38 -6.02 3.97
C GLY A 269 18.85 -7.34 4.54
N TYR A 270 19.67 -8.10 5.26
CA TYR A 270 19.24 -9.37 5.86
C TYR A 270 18.94 -9.25 7.36
N THR A 271 18.74 -8.07 7.95
CA THR A 271 18.45 -7.96 9.39
C THR A 271 16.96 -8.15 9.69
N THR A 272 16.09 -7.58 8.87
CA THR A 272 14.63 -7.72 8.97
C THR A 272 14.16 -9.01 8.30
N LYS A 273 13.39 -9.83 9.01
CA LYS A 273 12.97 -11.18 8.59
C LYS A 273 11.47 -11.28 8.44
N PHE A 274 10.96 -11.39 7.21
CA PHE A 274 9.53 -11.57 6.92
C PHE A 274 9.11 -13.01 6.65
N GLY A 275 10.07 -13.92 6.47
CA GLY A 275 9.81 -15.26 6.00
C GLY A 275 9.06 -16.11 7.01
N ILE A 276 8.05 -16.83 6.55
CA ILE A 276 7.50 -17.97 7.29
C ILE A 276 8.49 -19.17 7.32
N HIS A 277 9.51 -19.15 6.46
CA HIS A 277 10.70 -20.00 6.54
C HIS A 277 11.94 -19.17 6.84
N ARG A 278 12.69 -19.57 7.87
CA ARG A 278 14.01 -19.01 8.13
C ARG A 278 14.99 -19.42 7.05
N VAL A 279 15.84 -18.49 6.60
CA VAL A 279 16.99 -18.77 5.71
C VAL A 279 18.29 -18.56 6.46
N ASP A 280 19.16 -19.57 6.45
CA ASP A 280 20.55 -19.40 6.90
C ASP A 280 21.36 -18.74 5.78
N PHE A 281 21.69 -17.46 5.95
CA PHE A 281 22.48 -16.69 4.98
C PHE A 281 23.99 -16.93 5.09
N ASN A 282 24.45 -17.58 6.16
CA ASN A 282 25.85 -17.99 6.33
C ASN A 282 26.12 -19.36 5.72
N ASP A 283 25.11 -20.22 5.64
CA ASP A 283 25.18 -21.49 4.91
C ASP A 283 25.19 -21.22 3.39
N PRO A 284 26.23 -21.64 2.63
CA PRO A 284 26.28 -21.49 1.17
C PRO A 284 25.12 -22.19 0.46
N MET A 285 24.51 -23.21 1.06
CA MET A 285 23.32 -23.91 0.54
C MET A 285 22.01 -23.16 0.82
N ARG A 286 22.07 -22.07 1.61
CA ARG A 286 20.90 -21.26 2.02
C ARG A 286 19.80 -22.13 2.61
N LYS A 287 20.11 -22.94 3.61
CA LYS A 287 19.15 -23.87 4.20
C LYS A 287 17.90 -23.15 4.68
N ARG A 288 16.72 -23.67 4.31
CA ARG A 288 15.41 -23.18 4.73
C ARG A 288 14.88 -24.03 5.89
N THR A 289 14.41 -23.38 6.95
CA THR A 289 13.81 -24.05 8.12
C THR A 289 12.43 -23.47 8.37
N GLN A 290 11.41 -24.33 8.48
CA GLN A 290 10.03 -23.89 8.77
C GLN A 290 9.94 -23.24 10.15
N LYS A 291 9.39 -22.03 10.21
CA LYS A 291 8.96 -21.40 11.46
C LYS A 291 7.57 -21.91 11.86
N ARG A 292 7.09 -21.53 13.04
CA ARG A 292 5.74 -21.87 13.53
C ARG A 292 4.67 -21.32 12.59
N SER A 293 4.82 -20.10 12.10
CA SER A 293 3.93 -19.47 11.13
C SER A 293 3.74 -20.29 9.85
N ALA A 294 4.79 -20.93 9.30
CA ALA A 294 4.63 -21.79 8.13
C ALA A 294 3.75 -23.02 8.41
N LYS A 295 3.90 -23.63 9.58
CA LYS A 295 3.06 -24.77 10.00
C LYS A 295 1.60 -24.35 10.14
N GLU A 296 1.34 -23.23 10.82
CA GLU A 296 -0.02 -22.71 11.01
C GLU A 296 -0.67 -22.29 9.68
N PHE A 297 0.06 -21.59 8.82
CA PHE A 297 -0.43 -21.16 7.51
C PHE A 297 -0.79 -22.37 6.62
N THR A 298 0.02 -23.43 6.66
CA THR A 298 -0.28 -24.71 5.98
C THR A 298 -1.58 -25.34 6.52
N ASN A 299 -1.76 -25.33 7.85
CA ASN A 299 -2.98 -25.85 8.47
C ASN A 299 -4.22 -25.05 8.07
N TRP A 300 -4.13 -23.72 8.01
CA TRP A 300 -5.27 -22.87 7.60
C TRP A 300 -5.65 -23.08 6.14
N ILE A 301 -4.66 -23.21 5.24
CA ILE A 301 -4.90 -23.55 3.83
C ILE A 301 -5.61 -24.91 3.74
N ALA A 302 -5.06 -25.94 4.38
CA ALA A 302 -5.61 -27.29 4.34
C ALA A 302 -7.04 -27.36 4.91
N ALA A 303 -7.33 -26.58 5.95
CA ALA A 303 -8.65 -26.52 6.57
C ALA A 303 -9.65 -25.63 5.80
N GLY A 304 -9.19 -24.78 4.88
CA GLY A 304 -10.00 -23.75 4.23
C GLY A 304 -10.57 -22.70 5.19
N LYS A 305 -10.02 -22.61 6.42
CA LYS A 305 -10.48 -21.70 7.48
C LYS A 305 -9.39 -21.42 8.49
N VAL A 306 -9.47 -20.25 9.11
CA VAL A 306 -8.60 -19.84 10.21
C VAL A 306 -9.31 -20.16 11.52
N SER A 307 -8.67 -20.91 12.43
CA SER A 307 -9.23 -21.23 13.75
C SER A 307 -9.37 -19.99 14.64
N GLY A 308 -10.20 -20.01 15.68
CA GLY A 308 -10.33 -18.95 16.69
C GLY A 308 -9.28 -19.07 17.82
N PHE A 309 -9.00 -17.99 18.55
CA PHE A 309 -8.17 -18.04 19.77
C PHE A 309 -9.18 -18.29 20.88
N SER A 310 -8.92 -19.24 21.78
CA SER A 310 -9.62 -19.20 23.06
C SER A 310 -9.28 -17.85 23.70
N VAL A 311 -10.29 -17.14 24.19
CA VAL A 311 -10.21 -15.77 24.77
C VAL A 311 -9.13 -15.63 25.88
N ASN A 312 -8.58 -16.75 26.38
CA ASN A 312 -7.54 -16.80 27.40
C ASN A 312 -6.09 -16.84 26.89
N SER A 313 -5.83 -16.90 25.58
CA SER A 313 -4.45 -16.83 25.08
C SER A 313 -3.98 -15.38 25.06
N ARG A 314 -3.53 -14.87 26.21
CA ARG A 314 -2.71 -13.67 26.25
C ARG A 314 -1.41 -13.98 25.51
N TYR A 315 -1.27 -13.40 24.33
CA TYR A 315 0.02 -13.06 23.75
C TYR A 315 -0.03 -11.59 23.43
#